data_AF-A0A1L8M9G3-F1
#
_entry.id   AF-A0A1L8M9G3-F1
#
_cell.length_a   1.000
_cell.length_b   1.000
_cell.length_c   1.000
_cell.angle_alpha   90.00
_cell.angle_beta   90.00
_cell.angle_gamma   90.00
#
_symmetry.space_group_name_H-M   'P 1'
#
loop_
_entity.id
_entity.type
_entity.pdbx_description
1 polymer ?
#
loop_
_entity_poly.entity_id
_entity_poly.type
_entity_poly.pdbx_seq_one_letter_code
_entity_poly.pdbx_strand_id
1 'polypeptide(L)'
;MNSESVANLLIEAGSLMLIGMVFVFSFLGLLIVGIHLIARFCEAFPGETSEPSAHLKEPSANLKGPSATSANLGPSNQAVQPGIDGSVVAAISAAIHTHRQNSK
;
A
#
# COMPACT_ATOMS: atom_id res chain seq x y z
N MET A 1 1.16 56.77 -34.65
CA MET A 1 -0.21 56.22 -34.55
C MET A 1 -0.29 54.69 -34.72
N ASN A 2 0.81 53.94 -34.92
CA ASN A 2 0.75 52.47 -35.05
C ASN A 2 1.15 51.72 -33.76
N SER A 3 2.02 52.30 -32.94
CA SER A 3 2.56 51.64 -31.74
C SER A 3 1.49 51.37 -30.67
N GLU A 4 0.46 52.21 -30.58
CA GLU A 4 -0.65 52.04 -29.64
C GLU A 4 -1.53 50.82 -30.00
N SER A 5 -1.76 50.55 -31.29
CA SER A 5 -2.47 49.34 -31.73
C SER A 5 -1.67 48.08 -31.42
N VAL A 6 -0.36 48.08 -31.68
CA VAL A 6 0.50 46.91 -31.36
C VAL A 6 0.52 46.66 -29.86
N ALA A 7 0.61 47.72 -29.03
CA ALA A 7 0.54 47.59 -27.58
C ALA A 7 -0.79 46.99 -27.11
N ASN A 8 -1.93 47.43 -27.66
CA ASN A 8 -3.24 46.86 -27.33
C ASN A 8 -3.36 45.39 -27.73
N LEU A 9 -2.89 45.02 -28.93
CA LEU A 9 -2.88 43.63 -29.37
C LEU A 9 -2.01 42.75 -28.46
N LEU A 10 -0.85 43.25 -28.01
CA LEU A 10 0.02 42.51 -27.09
C LEU A 10 -0.61 42.34 -25.71
N ILE A 11 -1.33 43.35 -25.21
CA ILE A 11 -2.05 43.24 -23.93
C ILE A 11 -3.22 42.27 -24.05
N GLU A 12 -3.97 42.31 -25.13
CA GLU A 12 -5.09 41.40 -25.38
C GLU A 12 -4.60 39.96 -25.53
N ALA A 13 -3.57 39.73 -26.36
CA ALA A 13 -2.94 38.42 -26.51
C ALA A 13 -2.28 37.93 -25.20
N GLY A 14 -1.66 38.83 -24.45
CA GLY A 14 -1.06 38.53 -23.14
C GLY A 14 -2.11 38.11 -22.12
N SER A 15 -3.26 38.79 -22.08
CA SER A 15 -4.38 38.42 -21.22
C SER A 15 -4.97 37.07 -21.61
N LEU A 16 -5.09 36.79 -22.91
CA LEU A 16 -5.56 35.50 -23.43
C LEU A 16 -4.57 34.37 -23.11
N MET A 17 -3.27 34.62 -23.21
CA MET A 17 -2.23 33.68 -22.81
C MET A 17 -2.27 33.41 -21.29
N LEU A 18 -2.45 34.45 -20.47
CA LEU A 18 -2.57 34.33 -19.03
C LEU A 18 -3.79 33.50 -18.63
N ILE A 19 -4.95 33.75 -19.27
CA ILE A 19 -6.16 32.94 -19.06
C ILE A 19 -5.87 31.47 -19.38
N GLY A 20 -5.20 31.21 -20.50
CA GLY A 20 -4.82 29.86 -20.92
C GLY A 20 -3.89 29.19 -19.92
N MET A 21 -2.87 29.92 -19.43
CA MET A 21 -1.91 29.41 -18.45
C MET A 21 -2.58 29.06 -17.12
N VAL A 22 -3.46 29.93 -16.61
CA VAL A 22 -4.21 29.69 -15.37
C VAL A 22 -5.16 28.51 -15.52
N PHE A 23 -5.87 28.41 -16.65
CA PHE A 23 -6.79 27.31 -16.90
C PHE A 23 -6.07 25.97 -17.03
N VAL A 24 -4.97 25.92 -17.78
CA VAL A 24 -4.13 24.71 -17.91
C VAL A 24 -3.56 24.30 -16.56
N PHE A 25 -3.03 25.25 -15.79
CA PHE A 25 -2.51 24.96 -14.45
C PHE A 25 -3.59 24.43 -13.52
N SER A 26 -4.78 25.05 -13.51
CA SER A 26 -5.92 24.60 -12.72
C SER A 26 -6.40 23.23 -13.17
N PHE A 27 -6.42 22.94 -14.47
CA PHE A 27 -6.86 21.66 -15.02
C PHE A 27 -5.87 20.54 -14.69
N LEU A 28 -4.57 20.74 -14.89
CA LEU A 28 -3.53 19.79 -14.48
C LEU A 28 -3.54 19.59 -12.95
N GLY A 29 -3.69 20.68 -12.18
CA GLY A 29 -3.85 20.61 -10.73
C GLY A 29 -5.06 19.80 -10.31
N LEU A 30 -6.22 20.02 -10.94
CA LEU A 30 -7.45 19.28 -10.68
C LEU A 30 -7.31 17.79 -11.06
N LEU A 31 -6.62 17.47 -12.16
CA LEU A 31 -6.29 16.10 -12.54
C LEU A 31 -5.43 15.41 -11.47
N ILE A 32 -4.39 16.10 -10.98
CA ILE A 32 -3.52 15.59 -9.91
C ILE A 32 -4.32 15.40 -8.60
N VAL A 33 -5.16 16.36 -8.22
CA VAL A 33 -6.01 16.25 -7.04
C VAL A 33 -7.02 15.11 -7.20
N GLY A 34 -7.59 14.96 -8.40
CA GLY A 34 -8.54 13.90 -8.73
C GLY A 34 -7.94 12.51 -8.58
N ILE A 35 -6.72 12.27 -9.10
CA ILE A 35 -6.04 10.98 -8.92
C ILE A 35 -5.66 10.72 -7.46
N HIS A 36 -5.31 11.76 -6.70
CA HIS A 36 -5.01 11.63 -5.27
C HIS A 36 -6.27 11.32 -4.47
N LEU A 37 -7.39 11.95 -4.84
CA LEU A 37 -8.69 11.69 -4.24
C LEU A 37 -9.13 10.25 -4.53
N ILE A 38 -8.99 9.78 -5.77
CA ILE A 38 -9.30 8.38 -6.14
C ILE A 38 -8.45 7.41 -5.33
N ALA A 39 -7.14 7.65 -5.21
CA ALA A 39 -6.25 6.80 -4.42
C ALA A 39 -6.67 6.78 -2.95
N ARG A 40 -7.03 7.94 -2.40
CA ARG A 40 -7.55 8.08 -1.03
C ARG A 40 -8.88 7.36 -0.83
N PHE A 41 -9.78 7.40 -1.81
CA PHE A 41 -11.05 6.69 -1.77
C PHE A 41 -10.85 5.17 -1.86
N CYS A 42 -9.91 4.70 -2.68
CA CYS A 42 -9.52 3.29 -2.73
C CYS A 42 -8.91 2.81 -1.41
N GLU A 43 -8.15 3.65 -0.69
CA GLU A 43 -7.67 3.34 0.66
C GLU A 43 -8.77 3.41 1.73
N ALA A 44 -9.71 4.35 1.60
CA ALA A 44 -10.79 4.56 2.56
C ALA A 44 -11.87 3.45 2.48
N PHE A 45 -12.05 2.86 1.30
CA PHE A 45 -12.87 1.68 1.07
C PHE A 45 -12.01 0.61 0.39
N PRO A 46 -11.11 -0.05 1.14
CA PRO A 46 -10.41 -1.21 0.63
C PRO A 46 -11.47 -2.29 0.48
N GLY A 47 -12.03 -2.44 -0.72
CA GLY A 47 -12.88 -3.58 -1.02
C GLY A 47 -12.12 -4.83 -0.61
N GLU A 48 -12.79 -5.80 0.01
CA GLU A 48 -12.22 -7.10 0.34
C GLU A 48 -11.80 -7.87 -0.92
N THR A 49 -10.75 -7.41 -1.60
CA THR A 49 -9.85 -8.24 -2.39
C THR A 49 -8.65 -8.52 -1.51
N SER A 50 -8.89 -9.39 -0.53
CA SER A 50 -7.87 -10.34 -0.10
C SER A 50 -7.42 -11.10 -1.35
N GLU A 51 -6.25 -10.79 -1.87
CA GLU A 51 -5.34 -11.76 -2.48
C GLU A 51 -3.92 -11.15 -2.50
N PRO A 52 -2.87 -11.99 -2.41
CA PRO A 52 -1.69 -11.70 -1.61
C PRO A 52 -0.52 -11.29 -2.49
N SER A 53 0.12 -10.16 -2.19
CA SER A 53 1.55 -10.06 -2.48
C SER A 53 2.25 -8.93 -1.76
N ALA A 54 3.49 -9.23 -1.38
CA ALA A 54 4.49 -8.34 -0.81
C ALA A 54 4.22 -7.89 0.64
N HIS A 55 4.43 -8.86 1.54
CA HIS A 55 5.26 -8.68 2.72
C HIS A 55 6.39 -7.65 2.49
N LEU A 56 6.10 -6.39 2.80
CA LEU A 56 7.08 -5.38 3.17
C LEU A 56 6.82 -5.04 4.63
N LYS A 57 7.62 -5.69 5.48
CA LYS A 57 8.07 -5.26 6.80
C LYS A 57 7.02 -4.77 7.81
N GLU A 58 6.77 -5.69 8.73
CA GLU A 58 6.67 -5.50 10.18
C GLU A 58 5.30 -5.10 10.76
N PRO A 59 4.65 -6.05 11.49
CA PRO A 59 3.47 -5.79 12.29
C PRO A 59 3.87 -5.42 13.72
N SER A 60 3.64 -4.16 14.12
CA SER A 60 3.68 -3.76 15.52
C SER A 60 2.26 -3.59 16.07
N ALA A 61 1.88 -4.59 16.87
CA ALA A 61 0.94 -4.55 17.98
C ALA A 61 -0.45 -3.93 17.76
N ASN A 62 -1.47 -4.81 17.78
CA ASN A 62 -2.36 -5.00 18.94
C ASN A 62 -3.80 -5.27 18.47
N LEU A 63 -4.29 -6.51 18.54
CA LEU A 63 -5.67 -6.86 18.92
C LEU A 63 -5.84 -8.40 18.99
N LYS A 64 -5.55 -8.93 20.18
CA LYS A 64 -6.31 -9.95 20.93
C LYS A 64 -7.04 -11.05 20.12
N GLY A 65 -6.36 -12.18 19.90
CA GLY A 65 -6.91 -13.52 19.70
C GLY A 65 -6.45 -14.47 20.82
N PRO A 66 -7.18 -15.54 21.16
CA PRO A 66 -7.16 -16.12 22.49
C PRO A 66 -5.81 -16.77 22.83
N SER A 67 -5.27 -16.33 23.95
CA SER A 67 -4.30 -17.07 24.75
C SER A 67 -4.82 -18.49 25.00
N ALA A 68 -4.23 -19.47 24.32
CA ALA A 68 -3.97 -20.76 24.93
C ALA A 68 -2.50 -20.74 25.36
N THR A 69 -2.27 -20.14 26.52
CA THR A 69 -1.13 -20.45 27.36
C THR A 69 -1.15 -21.96 27.62
N SER A 70 -0.22 -22.68 27.02
CA SER A 70 0.30 -23.94 27.56
C SER A 70 1.78 -23.94 27.25
N ALA A 71 2.55 -23.14 27.99
CA ALA A 71 3.31 -23.64 29.13
C ALA A 71 4.21 -24.82 28.74
N ASN A 72 5.47 -24.45 28.44
CA ASN A 72 6.68 -25.19 28.78
C ASN A 72 6.82 -26.61 28.20
N LEU A 73 7.76 -26.77 27.27
CA LEU A 73 8.88 -27.71 27.41
C LEU A 73 9.89 -27.39 26.28
N GLY A 74 11.08 -26.90 26.63
CA GLY A 74 12.25 -27.07 25.75
C GLY A 74 12.69 -28.55 25.75
N PRO A 75 13.82 -28.93 25.12
CA PRO A 75 14.70 -28.19 24.22
C PRO A 75 14.87 -28.93 22.87
N SER A 76 14.97 -28.21 21.76
CA SER A 76 15.64 -28.79 20.58
C SER A 76 16.41 -27.71 19.87
N ASN A 77 17.68 -27.67 20.26
CA ASN A 77 18.81 -27.12 19.57
C ASN A 77 18.90 -27.73 18.14
N GLN A 78 18.00 -27.32 17.25
CA GLN A 78 18.15 -27.54 15.83
C GLN A 78 18.57 -26.19 15.28
N ALA A 79 19.86 -26.06 15.01
CA ALA A 79 20.42 -25.00 14.20
C ALA A 79 19.64 -24.99 12.87
N VAL A 80 18.61 -24.17 12.82
CA VAL A 80 17.85 -23.89 11.60
C VAL A 80 18.85 -23.21 10.68
N GLN A 81 19.20 -23.93 9.61
CA GLN A 81 20.07 -23.39 8.57
C GLN A 81 19.49 -22.04 8.09
N PRO A 82 20.33 -21.01 7.92
CA PRO A 82 19.86 -19.67 7.58
C PRO A 82 19.14 -19.73 6.23
N GLY A 83 17.83 -19.48 6.23
CA GLY A 83 16.99 -19.51 5.04
C GLY A 83 15.75 -20.42 5.11
N ILE A 84 15.47 -21.06 6.25
CA ILE A 84 14.27 -21.91 6.42
C ILE A 84 13.48 -21.40 7.63
N ASP A 85 12.28 -20.88 7.43
CA ASP A 85 11.49 -20.31 8.52
C ASP A 85 11.00 -21.38 9.52
N GLY A 86 11.21 -21.13 10.81
CA GLY A 86 10.79 -22.04 11.89
C GLY A 86 9.28 -22.33 11.90
N SER A 87 8.48 -21.42 11.34
CA SER A 87 7.03 -21.61 11.16
C SER A 87 6.70 -22.76 10.20
N VAL A 88 7.46 -22.89 9.11
CA VAL A 88 7.27 -23.97 8.12
C VAL A 88 7.64 -25.32 8.73
N VAL A 89 8.73 -25.37 9.51
CA VAL A 89 9.14 -26.58 10.22
C VAL A 89 8.10 -26.98 11.27
N ALA A 90 7.56 -26.01 12.02
CA ALA A 90 6.50 -26.27 13.01
C ALA A 90 5.20 -26.74 12.35
N ALA A 91 4.79 -26.13 11.24
CA ALA A 91 3.60 -26.53 10.50
C ALA A 91 3.71 -27.95 9.91
N ILE A 92 4.85 -28.27 9.29
CA ILE A 92 5.11 -29.62 8.75
C ILE A 92 5.17 -30.64 9.89
N SER A 93 5.86 -30.31 10.99
CA SER A 93 5.96 -31.20 12.15
C SER A 93 4.61 -31.46 12.80
N ALA A 94 3.78 -30.42 12.96
CA ALA A 94 2.41 -30.54 13.48
C ALA A 94 1.52 -31.37 12.56
N ALA A 95 1.60 -31.18 11.24
CA ALA A 95 0.83 -31.96 10.27
C ALA A 95 1.20 -33.46 10.32
N ILE A 96 2.48 -33.79 10.39
CA ILE A 96 2.95 -35.18 10.50
C ILE A 96 2.52 -35.79 11.84
N HIS A 97 2.58 -35.02 12.93
CA HIS A 97 2.16 -35.47 14.25
C HIS A 97 0.66 -35.79 14.29
N THR A 98 -0.18 -34.90 13.76
CA THR A 98 -1.63 -35.12 13.61
C THR A 98 -1.94 -36.35 12.76
N HIS A 99 -1.20 -36.58 11.67
CA HIS A 99 -1.42 -37.75 10.81
C HIS A 99 -1.15 -39.07 11.55
N ARG A 100 -0.07 -39.14 12.34
CA ARG A 100 0.27 -40.33 13.13
C ARG A 100 -0.73 -40.60 14.26
N GLN A 101 -1.27 -39.55 14.87
CA GLN A 101 -2.29 -39.69 15.92
C GLN A 101 -3.64 -40.14 15.36
N ASN A 102 -3.99 -39.72 14.15
CA ASN A 102 -5.25 -40.08 13.49
C ASN A 102 -5.18 -41.43 12.72
N SER A 103 -4.00 -42.05 12.62
CA SER A 103 -3.80 -43.37 11.98
C SER A 103 -3.59 -44.50 13.00
N LYS A 104 -4.05 -44.31 14.24
CA LYS A 104 -4.24 -45.35 15.26
C LYS A 104 -5.72 -45.49 15.55
#